data_AF-A0A8T7B9P8-F1
#
_entry.id   AF-A0A8T7B9P8-F1
#
_cell.length_a   1.000
_cell.length_b   1.000
_cell.length_c   1.000
_cell.angle_alpha   90.00
_cell.angle_beta   90.00
_cell.angle_gamma   90.00
#
_symmetry.space_group_name_H-M   'P 1'
#
loop_
_entity.id
_entity.type
_entity.pdbx_description
1 polymer ?
#
loop_
_entity_poly.entity_id
_entity_poly.type
_entity_poly.pdbx_seq_one_letter_code
_entity_poly.pdbx_strand_id
1 'polypeptide(L)'
;MTSQQHQPVLLQESIDALVVKEDGIYLDATFGRGGHSQAILQRLGAQGRLLMTDRDPQAIAVAKETFGDDGRCDICQCAFSGLQDWLEKLGYAGRLNGVLMDLGVSSPQLDQAERGFSFLREGPLDMRMDPTVGETAAQWLAKASEQELSRLIRDYGEEYQARRIAKQLVRARHKAPISSTTQLAELVAEAKGWRSRRGGKKIHPATKTFQAIRMAVNRELEELKISLNTALSALATG
;
A
#
# COMPACT_ATOMS: atom_id res chain seq x y z
N MET A 1 14.41 -4.52 -24.49
CA MET A 1 14.67 -3.93 -23.17
C MET A 1 14.10 -4.88 -22.16
N THR A 2 14.93 -5.65 -21.46
CA THR A 2 14.50 -6.58 -20.43
C THR A 2 13.91 -5.76 -19.28
N SER A 3 12.60 -5.90 -19.05
CA SER A 3 12.00 -5.41 -17.82
C SER A 3 12.75 -6.07 -16.66
N GLN A 4 13.32 -5.28 -15.76
CA GLN A 4 13.72 -5.82 -14.46
C GLN A 4 12.43 -6.31 -13.82
N GLN A 5 12.17 -7.62 -13.89
CA GLN A 5 11.08 -8.24 -13.15
C GLN A 5 11.27 -7.86 -11.69
N HIS A 6 10.24 -7.25 -11.11
CA HIS A 6 10.22 -6.91 -9.70
C HIS A 6 10.43 -8.19 -8.88
N GLN A 7 11.53 -8.26 -8.14
CA GLN A 7 11.79 -9.36 -7.22
C GLN A 7 11.13 -9.02 -5.88
N PRO A 8 10.19 -9.85 -5.39
CA PRO A 8 9.58 -9.63 -4.09
C PRO A 8 10.61 -9.66 -2.96
N VAL A 9 10.39 -8.85 -1.93
CA VAL A 9 11.28 -8.77 -0.77
C VAL A 9 11.13 -10.05 0.05
N LEU A 10 12.25 -10.70 0.41
CA LEU A 10 12.28 -11.96 1.18
C LEU A 10 11.40 -13.06 0.57
N LEU A 11 11.37 -13.17 -0.76
CA LEU A 11 10.50 -14.10 -1.48
C LEU A 11 10.64 -15.54 -0.93
N GLN A 12 11.85 -16.09 -0.96
CA GLN A 12 12.08 -17.49 -0.64
C GLN A 12 11.76 -17.78 0.83
N GLU A 13 12.24 -16.93 1.74
CA GLU A 13 12.00 -17.05 3.18
C GLU A 13 10.51 -16.98 3.51
N SER A 14 9.77 -16.09 2.84
CA SER A 14 8.32 -15.94 3.04
C SER A 14 7.57 -17.17 2.56
N ILE A 15 7.91 -17.72 1.38
CA ILE A 15 7.22 -18.91 0.86
C ILE A 15 7.57 -20.15 1.69
N ASP A 16 8.82 -20.31 2.13
CA ASP A 16 9.26 -21.43 2.97
C ASP A 16 8.57 -21.45 4.33
N ALA A 17 8.34 -20.28 4.94
CA ALA A 17 7.61 -20.17 6.20
C ALA A 17 6.09 -20.36 6.03
N LEU A 18 5.54 -19.98 4.87
CA LEU A 18 4.11 -19.93 4.62
C LEU A 18 3.55 -21.29 4.15
N VAL A 19 4.14 -21.88 3.11
CA VAL A 19 3.54 -23.03 2.41
C VAL A 19 3.98 -24.34 3.05
N VAL A 20 3.22 -24.77 4.05
CA VAL A 20 3.50 -25.99 4.84
C VAL A 20 2.73 -27.23 4.36
N LYS A 21 1.71 -27.04 3.51
CA LYS A 21 0.83 -28.09 2.94
C LYS A 21 0.53 -27.78 1.47
N GLU A 22 0.81 -28.72 0.58
CA GLU A 22 0.57 -28.56 -0.87
C GLU A 22 -0.92 -28.40 -1.21
N ASP A 23 -1.80 -29.13 -0.52
CA ASP A 23 -3.26 -29.03 -0.67
C ASP A 23 -3.89 -28.04 0.31
N GLY A 24 -3.10 -27.09 0.82
CA GLY A 24 -3.55 -26.05 1.73
C GLY A 24 -4.29 -24.90 1.04
N ILE A 25 -4.94 -24.07 1.86
CA ILE A 25 -5.63 -22.84 1.44
C ILE A 25 -4.81 -21.64 1.92
N TYR A 26 -4.30 -20.84 1.00
CA TYR A 26 -3.44 -19.70 1.32
C TYR A 26 -4.04 -18.40 0.83
N LEU A 27 -3.79 -17.32 1.56
CA LEU A 27 -4.19 -15.97 1.20
C LEU A 27 -2.97 -15.10 0.96
N ASP A 28 -2.85 -14.52 -0.23
CA ASP A 28 -2.03 -13.33 -0.49
C ASP A 28 -2.95 -12.10 -0.41
N ALA A 29 -2.86 -11.37 0.70
CA ALA A 29 -3.72 -10.21 0.97
C ALA A 29 -3.22 -8.92 0.32
N THR A 30 -2.05 -8.95 -0.31
CA THR A 30 -1.36 -7.78 -0.88
C THR A 30 -0.77 -8.17 -2.23
N PHE A 31 -1.62 -8.68 -3.13
CA PHE A 31 -1.20 -9.28 -4.39
C PHE A 31 -0.15 -8.45 -5.14
N GLY A 32 -0.38 -7.13 -5.26
CA GLY A 32 0.54 -6.20 -5.89
C GLY A 32 0.81 -6.55 -7.35
N ARG A 33 1.87 -7.32 -7.61
CA ARG A 33 2.24 -7.82 -8.95
C ARG A 33 2.38 -9.34 -9.04
N GLY A 34 1.93 -10.06 -8.02
CA GLY A 34 1.78 -11.51 -8.06
C GLY A 34 3.07 -12.31 -7.91
N GLY A 35 4.20 -11.69 -7.56
CA GLY A 35 5.46 -12.42 -7.38
C GLY A 35 5.39 -13.47 -6.26
N HIS A 36 4.82 -13.11 -5.11
CA HIS A 36 4.55 -14.06 -4.03
C HIS A 36 3.47 -15.07 -4.42
N SER A 37 2.33 -14.61 -4.93
CA SER A 37 1.25 -15.46 -5.43
C SER A 37 1.73 -16.54 -6.41
N GLN A 38 2.56 -16.17 -7.40
CA GLN A 38 3.14 -17.11 -8.36
C GLN A 38 3.99 -18.19 -7.68
N ALA A 39 4.82 -17.79 -6.71
CA ALA A 39 5.68 -18.70 -5.98
C ALA A 39 4.91 -19.62 -5.02
N ILE A 40 3.81 -19.13 -4.42
CA ILE A 40 2.88 -19.95 -3.64
C ILE A 40 2.25 -20.99 -4.57
N LEU A 41 1.65 -20.54 -5.68
CA LEU A 41 0.90 -21.40 -6.61
C LEU A 41 1.75 -22.52 -7.23
N GLN A 42 3.05 -22.27 -7.43
CA GLN A 42 4.02 -23.27 -7.89
C GLN A 42 4.25 -24.41 -6.88
N ARG A 43 3.99 -24.19 -5.59
CA ARG A 43 4.09 -25.20 -4.53
C ARG A 43 2.77 -25.88 -4.21
N LEU A 44 1.66 -25.39 -4.75
CA LEU A 44 0.35 -25.97 -4.49
C LEU A 44 0.11 -27.20 -5.36
N GLY A 45 -0.45 -28.23 -4.75
CA GLY A 45 -1.01 -29.38 -5.44
C GLY A 45 -2.29 -29.05 -6.21
N ALA A 46 -2.89 -30.06 -6.83
CA ALA A 46 -4.12 -29.89 -7.59
C ALA A 46 -5.34 -29.51 -6.71
N GLN A 47 -5.31 -29.86 -5.41
CA GLN A 47 -6.37 -29.51 -4.46
C GLN A 47 -6.06 -28.26 -3.65
N GLY A 48 -4.84 -27.70 -3.77
CA GLY A 48 -4.48 -26.45 -3.15
C GLY A 48 -5.34 -25.28 -3.64
N ARG A 49 -5.46 -24.25 -2.80
CA ARG A 49 -6.20 -23.03 -3.12
C ARG A 49 -5.37 -21.80 -2.80
N LEU A 50 -5.38 -20.84 -3.71
CA LEU A 50 -4.76 -19.54 -3.53
C LEU A 50 -5.80 -18.43 -3.68
N LEU A 51 -6.02 -17.71 -2.59
CA LEU A 51 -6.84 -16.52 -2.54
C LEU A 51 -5.93 -15.31 -2.74
N MET A 52 -6.29 -14.43 -3.67
CA MET A 52 -5.53 -13.21 -3.96
C MET A 52 -6.43 -12.00 -3.84
N THR A 53 -5.98 -11.00 -3.07
CA THR A 53 -6.68 -9.73 -3.00
C THR A 53 -5.72 -8.54 -2.94
N ASP A 54 -6.23 -7.41 -3.41
CA ASP A 54 -5.63 -6.10 -3.36
C ASP A 54 -6.77 -5.08 -3.44
N ARG A 55 -6.56 -3.90 -2.85
CA ARG A 55 -7.50 -2.78 -3.01
C ARG A 55 -7.30 -2.06 -4.35
N ASP A 56 -6.10 -2.14 -4.93
CA ASP A 56 -5.76 -1.46 -6.15
C ASP A 56 -6.39 -2.17 -7.38
N PRO A 57 -7.29 -1.53 -8.12
CA PRO A 57 -7.93 -2.14 -9.29
C PRO A 57 -6.92 -2.52 -10.39
N GLN A 58 -5.78 -1.82 -10.50
CA GLN A 58 -4.74 -2.21 -11.46
C GLN A 58 -4.06 -3.53 -11.05
N ALA A 59 -3.87 -3.76 -9.75
CA ALA A 59 -3.30 -5.01 -9.26
C ALA A 59 -4.26 -6.18 -9.53
N ILE A 60 -5.56 -5.97 -9.31
CA ILE A 60 -6.58 -6.99 -9.57
C ILE A 60 -6.75 -7.30 -11.06
N ALA A 61 -6.64 -6.30 -11.94
CA ALA A 61 -6.61 -6.54 -13.39
C ALA A 61 -5.47 -7.49 -13.77
N VAL A 62 -4.26 -7.26 -13.26
CA VAL A 62 -3.10 -8.14 -13.49
C VAL A 62 -3.33 -9.54 -12.89
N ALA A 63 -3.91 -9.63 -11.69
CA ALA A 63 -4.24 -10.91 -11.07
C ALA A 63 -5.18 -11.74 -11.96
N LYS A 64 -6.26 -11.13 -12.46
CA LYS A 64 -7.23 -11.80 -13.33
C LYS A 64 -6.61 -12.22 -14.65
N GLU A 65 -5.81 -11.37 -15.26
CA GLU A 65 -5.11 -11.68 -16.52
C GLU A 65 -4.12 -12.85 -16.35
N THR A 66 -3.41 -12.90 -15.22
CA THR A 66 -2.32 -13.87 -15.02
C THR A 66 -2.81 -15.20 -14.44
N PHE A 67 -3.80 -15.17 -13.55
CA PHE A 67 -4.21 -16.33 -12.74
C PHE A 67 -5.69 -16.70 -12.91
N GLY A 68 -6.48 -15.94 -13.67
CA GLY A 68 -7.94 -16.12 -13.76
C GLY A 68 -8.38 -17.44 -14.38
N ASP A 69 -7.52 -18.08 -15.18
CA ASP A 69 -7.81 -19.38 -15.81
C ASP A 69 -7.38 -20.59 -14.94
N ASP A 70 -6.67 -20.36 -13.83
CA ASP A 70 -6.27 -21.43 -12.91
C ASP A 70 -7.39 -21.71 -11.90
N GLY A 71 -8.00 -22.90 -11.98
CA GLY A 71 -9.10 -23.30 -11.11
C GLY A 71 -8.75 -23.44 -9.62
N ARG A 72 -7.49 -23.23 -9.23
CA ARG A 72 -7.03 -23.15 -7.83
C ARG A 72 -7.13 -21.74 -7.26
N CYS A 73 -7.40 -20.72 -8.08
CA CYS A 73 -7.29 -19.32 -7.72
C CYS A 73 -8.65 -18.65 -7.51
N ASP A 74 -8.78 -17.90 -6.42
CA ASP A 74 -9.91 -16.98 -6.14
C ASP A 74 -9.38 -15.55 -6.04
N ILE A 75 -9.96 -14.61 -6.79
CA ILE A 75 -9.45 -13.23 -6.91
C ILE A 75 -10.55 -12.22 -6.55
N CYS A 76 -10.27 -11.33 -5.59
CA CYS A 76 -11.21 -10.27 -5.19
C CYS A 76 -10.52 -8.91 -5.07
N GLN A 77 -11.15 -7.86 -5.60
CA GLN A 77 -10.78 -6.49 -5.23
C GLN A 77 -11.44 -6.14 -3.90
N CYS A 78 -10.66 -6.07 -2.83
CA CYS A 78 -11.15 -5.55 -1.56
C CYS A 78 -10.01 -4.95 -0.72
N ALA A 79 -10.37 -4.01 0.15
CA ALA A 79 -9.51 -3.59 1.24
C ALA A 79 -9.50 -4.66 2.34
N PHE A 80 -8.60 -4.54 3.33
CA PHE A 80 -8.52 -5.54 4.39
C PHE A 80 -9.80 -5.62 5.22
N SER A 81 -10.53 -4.51 5.34
CA SER A 81 -11.85 -4.49 5.97
C SER A 81 -12.90 -5.37 5.28
N GLY A 82 -12.75 -5.68 3.99
CA GLY A 82 -13.66 -6.56 3.24
C GLY A 82 -13.26 -8.03 3.24
N LEU A 83 -12.09 -8.36 3.82
CA LEU A 83 -11.53 -9.70 3.75
C LEU A 83 -12.39 -10.74 4.47
N GLN A 84 -12.96 -10.39 5.64
CA GLN A 84 -13.79 -11.31 6.41
C GLN A 84 -15.03 -11.75 5.61
N ASP A 85 -15.80 -10.78 5.11
CA ASP A 85 -17.00 -11.04 4.31
C ASP A 85 -16.68 -11.89 3.07
N TRP A 86 -15.52 -11.67 2.44
CA TRP A 86 -15.10 -12.44 1.28
C TRP A 86 -14.78 -13.89 1.65
N LEU A 87 -14.03 -14.11 2.73
CA LEU A 87 -13.69 -15.45 3.23
C LEU A 87 -14.93 -16.23 3.67
N GLU A 88 -15.90 -15.57 4.31
CA GLU A 88 -17.17 -16.17 4.69
C GLU A 88 -17.99 -16.59 3.46
N LYS A 89 -18.09 -15.73 2.44
CA LYS A 89 -18.78 -16.03 1.17
C LYS A 89 -18.20 -17.25 0.45
N LEU A 90 -16.88 -17.42 0.50
CA LEU A 90 -16.21 -18.58 -0.08
C LEU A 90 -16.26 -19.83 0.83
N GLY A 91 -16.73 -19.71 2.07
CA GLY A 91 -16.74 -20.81 3.04
C GLY A 91 -15.34 -21.21 3.53
N TYR A 92 -14.40 -20.26 3.57
CA TYR A 92 -13.02 -20.44 4.00
C TYR A 92 -12.68 -19.80 5.36
N ALA A 93 -13.64 -19.18 6.03
CA ALA A 93 -13.46 -18.68 7.40
C ALA A 93 -13.01 -19.81 8.34
N GLY A 94 -11.91 -19.60 9.08
CA GLY A 94 -11.29 -20.58 9.97
C GLY A 94 -10.61 -21.76 9.28
N ARG A 95 -10.34 -21.66 7.96
CA ARG A 95 -9.80 -22.77 7.15
C ARG A 95 -8.48 -22.44 6.44
N LEU A 96 -7.97 -21.22 6.57
CA LEU A 96 -6.71 -20.83 5.93
C LEU A 96 -5.52 -21.52 6.59
N ASN A 97 -4.59 -22.04 5.80
CA ASN A 97 -3.33 -22.61 6.26
C ASN A 97 -2.18 -21.60 6.29
N GLY A 98 -2.36 -20.44 5.67
CA GLY A 98 -1.40 -19.34 5.76
C GLY A 98 -1.95 -18.05 5.19
N VAL A 99 -1.48 -16.94 5.73
CA VAL A 99 -1.81 -15.58 5.28
C VAL A 99 -0.51 -14.81 5.07
N LEU A 100 -0.34 -14.24 3.88
CA LEU A 100 0.75 -13.35 3.53
C LEU A 100 0.25 -11.90 3.44
N MET A 101 1.01 -10.99 4.04
CA MET A 101 0.80 -9.55 3.95
C MET A 101 2.14 -8.84 3.72
N ASP A 102 2.43 -8.50 2.48
CA ASP A 102 3.55 -7.66 2.06
C ASP A 102 3.12 -6.19 2.07
N LEU A 103 3.30 -5.54 3.22
CA LEU A 103 2.79 -4.20 3.47
C LEU A 103 3.67 -3.14 2.82
N GLY A 104 3.06 -2.27 2.03
CA GLY A 104 3.76 -1.16 1.43
C GLY A 104 3.04 -0.58 0.22
N VAL A 105 3.82 -0.04 -0.70
CA VAL A 105 3.35 0.42 -2.00
C VAL A 105 3.99 -0.44 -3.07
N SER A 106 3.22 -0.75 -4.11
CA SER A 106 3.74 -1.47 -5.26
C SER A 106 4.60 -0.55 -6.14
N SER A 107 5.54 -1.12 -6.91
CA SER A 107 6.38 -0.34 -7.82
C SER A 107 5.54 0.53 -8.76
N PRO A 108 4.42 0.06 -9.35
CA PRO A 108 3.67 0.92 -10.26
C PRO A 108 2.93 2.07 -9.58
N GLN A 109 2.62 1.98 -8.28
CA GLN A 109 2.14 3.13 -7.52
C GLN A 109 3.22 4.21 -7.41
N LEU A 110 4.50 3.83 -7.32
CA LEU A 110 5.65 4.75 -7.26
C LEU A 110 6.12 5.24 -8.64
N ASP A 111 6.05 4.39 -9.65
CA ASP A 111 6.62 4.62 -10.98
C ASP A 111 5.68 5.41 -11.91
N GLN A 112 4.37 5.25 -11.75
CA GLN A 112 3.34 6.00 -12.48
C GLN A 112 3.10 7.35 -11.78
N ALA A 113 3.52 8.44 -12.41
CA ALA A 113 3.42 9.76 -11.82
C ALA A 113 1.97 10.16 -11.53
N GLU A 114 1.04 9.70 -12.37
CA GLU A 114 -0.40 9.92 -12.29
C GLU A 114 -1.01 9.38 -10.98
N ARG A 115 -0.34 8.43 -10.31
CA ARG A 115 -0.77 7.87 -9.02
C ARG A 115 -0.45 8.78 -7.84
N GLY A 116 0.50 9.71 -7.99
CA GLY A 116 0.79 10.73 -6.99
C GLY A 116 1.54 10.27 -5.74
N PHE A 117 2.10 9.05 -5.70
CA PHE A 117 2.84 8.54 -4.54
C PHE A 117 4.29 9.04 -4.45
N SER A 118 4.82 9.58 -5.55
CA SER A 118 6.22 9.99 -5.67
C SER A 118 6.34 11.44 -6.08
N PHE A 119 7.36 12.12 -5.55
CA PHE A 119 7.77 13.47 -5.95
C PHE A 119 8.95 13.46 -6.93
N LEU A 120 9.40 12.28 -7.38
CA LEU A 120 10.49 12.16 -8.36
C LEU A 120 10.03 12.61 -9.76
N ARG A 121 8.75 12.45 -10.06
CA ARG A 121 8.08 12.94 -11.26
C ARG A 121 6.84 13.71 -10.82
N GLU A 122 6.55 14.79 -11.53
CA GLU A 122 5.34 15.57 -11.26
C GLU A 122 4.09 14.77 -11.64
N GLY A 123 3.12 14.78 -10.74
CA GLY A 123 1.80 14.20 -10.95
C GLY A 123 0.78 14.80 -10.00
N PRO A 124 -0.51 14.47 -10.17
CA PRO A 124 -1.57 14.93 -9.29
C PRO A 124 -1.33 14.40 -7.87
N LEU A 125 -1.69 15.19 -6.87
CA LEU A 125 -1.58 14.80 -5.47
C LEU A 125 -2.75 13.89 -5.08
N ASP A 126 -2.72 12.65 -5.57
CA ASP A 126 -3.76 11.62 -5.36
C ASP A 126 -3.45 10.71 -4.17
N MET A 127 -2.42 9.87 -4.27
CA MET A 127 -1.97 8.91 -3.23
C MET A 127 -2.98 7.84 -2.82
N ARG A 128 -4.14 7.70 -3.48
CA ARG A 128 -5.06 6.59 -3.19
C ARG A 128 -4.55 5.29 -3.83
N MET A 129 -4.52 4.24 -3.02
CA MET A 129 -4.26 2.88 -3.49
C MET A 129 -5.44 2.37 -4.33
N ASP A 130 -6.67 2.69 -3.92
CA ASP A 130 -7.87 2.55 -4.75
C ASP A 130 -8.36 3.94 -5.22
N PRO A 131 -8.10 4.32 -6.48
CA PRO A 131 -8.51 5.63 -7.00
C PRO A 131 -10.02 5.76 -7.26
N THR A 132 -10.81 4.68 -7.08
CA THR A 132 -12.26 4.69 -7.34
C THR A 132 -13.09 5.15 -6.15
N VAL A 133 -12.50 5.15 -4.96
CA VAL A 133 -13.19 5.51 -3.70
C VAL A 133 -12.36 6.50 -2.88
N GLY A 134 -12.99 7.09 -1.87
CA GLY A 134 -12.32 7.99 -0.93
C GLY A 134 -11.89 9.32 -1.53
N GLU A 135 -11.10 10.06 -0.77
CA GLU A 135 -10.63 11.41 -1.13
C GLU A 135 -9.15 11.38 -1.48
N THR A 136 -8.75 12.19 -2.45
CA THR A 136 -7.33 12.36 -2.81
C THR A 136 -6.56 13.04 -1.69
N ALA A 137 -5.23 12.90 -1.69
CA ALA A 137 -4.34 13.64 -0.80
C ALA A 137 -4.55 15.15 -0.91
N ALA A 138 -4.78 15.69 -2.11
CA ALA A 138 -5.11 17.11 -2.32
C ALA A 138 -6.41 17.51 -1.61
N GLN A 139 -7.48 16.72 -1.77
CA GLN A 139 -8.77 16.97 -1.13
C GLN A 139 -8.68 16.88 0.39
N TRP A 140 -7.97 15.87 0.90
CA TRP A 140 -7.73 15.72 2.33
C TRP A 140 -6.90 16.89 2.90
N LEU A 141 -5.82 17.28 2.22
CA LEU A 141 -4.98 18.42 2.59
C LEU A 141 -5.74 19.75 2.55
N ALA A 142 -6.78 19.90 1.74
CA ALA A 142 -7.59 21.12 1.70
C ALA A 142 -8.39 21.33 3.00
N LYS A 143 -8.77 20.25 3.69
CA LYS A 143 -9.65 20.29 4.87
C LYS A 143 -8.97 20.00 6.22
N ALA A 144 -7.88 19.22 6.22
CA ALA A 144 -7.25 18.76 7.46
C ALA A 144 -6.83 19.93 8.37
N SER A 145 -7.02 19.83 9.68
CA SER A 145 -6.57 20.92 10.58
C SER A 145 -5.04 20.98 10.69
N GLU A 146 -4.46 22.13 11.08
CA GLU A 146 -3.01 22.20 11.37
C GLU A 146 -2.59 21.17 12.43
N GLN A 147 -3.44 20.98 13.45
CA GLN A 147 -3.20 20.03 14.53
C GLN A 147 -3.22 18.58 14.03
N GLU A 148 -4.20 18.24 13.18
CA GLU A 148 -4.30 16.92 12.56
C GLU A 148 -3.10 16.64 11.65
N LEU A 149 -2.73 17.59 10.79
CA LEU A 149 -1.55 17.48 9.93
C LEU A 149 -0.28 17.29 10.75
N SER A 150 -0.07 18.10 11.79
CA SER A 150 1.08 17.99 12.66
C SER A 150 1.11 16.65 13.41
N ARG A 151 -0.04 16.13 13.82
CA ARG A 151 -0.14 14.84 14.49
C ARG A 151 0.26 13.71 13.54
N LEU A 152 -0.36 13.64 12.37
CA LEU A 152 -0.13 12.54 11.41
C LEU A 152 1.29 12.58 10.84
N ILE A 153 1.83 13.75 10.51
CA ILE A 153 3.22 13.87 10.04
C ILE A 153 4.21 13.40 11.12
N ARG A 154 3.92 13.65 12.40
CA ARG A 154 4.73 13.17 13.51
C ARG A 154 4.57 11.67 13.73
N ASP A 155 3.33 11.19 13.81
CA ASP A 155 3.03 9.83 14.27
C ASP A 155 3.21 8.79 13.16
N TYR A 156 2.86 9.12 11.91
CA TYR A 156 2.98 8.20 10.77
C TYR A 156 4.28 8.42 9.98
N GLY A 157 4.78 9.66 9.93
CA GLY A 157 6.02 10.00 9.24
C GLY A 157 7.26 10.01 10.15
N GLU A 158 7.10 9.91 11.46
CA GLU A 158 8.18 10.03 12.45
C GLU A 158 9.02 11.30 12.24
N GLU A 159 8.37 12.41 11.92
CA GLU A 159 9.01 13.67 11.55
C GLU A 159 9.00 14.69 12.70
N TYR A 160 10.18 14.98 13.26
CA TYR A 160 10.33 15.90 14.38
C TYR A 160 9.92 17.35 14.03
N GLN A 161 10.03 17.76 12.76
CA GLN A 161 9.61 19.09 12.30
C GLN A 161 8.12 19.15 11.92
N ALA A 162 7.30 18.17 12.31
CA ALA A 162 5.90 18.05 11.90
C ALA A 162 5.08 19.34 12.06
N ARG A 163 5.19 20.03 13.21
CA ARG A 163 4.46 21.29 13.45
C ARG A 163 4.84 22.37 12.44
N ARG A 164 6.13 22.48 12.11
CA ARG A 164 6.64 23.47 11.15
C ARG A 164 6.16 23.16 9.73
N ILE A 165 6.15 21.88 9.35
CA ILE A 165 5.63 21.42 8.05
C ILE A 165 4.14 21.70 7.97
N ALA A 166 3.35 21.26 8.95
CA ALA A 166 1.90 21.46 8.99
C ALA A 166 1.52 22.95 8.86
N LYS A 167 2.19 23.83 9.63
CA LYS A 167 1.98 25.29 9.52
C LYS A 167 2.28 25.82 8.12
N GLN A 168 3.34 25.36 7.47
CA GLN A 168 3.67 25.78 6.09
C GLN A 168 2.61 25.29 5.10
N LEU A 169 2.16 24.04 5.20
CA LEU A 169 1.14 23.48 4.31
C LEU A 169 -0.20 24.22 4.46
N VAL A 170 -0.63 24.49 5.71
CA VAL A 170 -1.85 25.26 5.99
C VAL A 170 -1.73 26.69 5.45
N ARG A 171 -0.60 27.35 5.68
CA ARG A 171 -0.36 28.70 5.14
C ARG A 171 -0.39 28.71 3.61
N ALA A 172 0.22 27.72 2.96
CA ALA A 172 0.30 27.63 1.51
C ALA A 172 -1.08 27.38 0.89
N ARG A 173 -1.86 26.42 1.42
CA ARG A 173 -3.20 26.12 0.88
C ARG A 173 -4.19 27.29 0.97
N HIS A 174 -4.01 28.21 1.93
CA HIS A 174 -4.82 29.43 2.01
C HIS A 174 -4.54 30.43 0.88
N LYS A 175 -3.40 30.30 0.19
CA LYS A 175 -3.05 31.15 -0.97
C LYS A 175 -3.46 30.51 -2.29
N ALA A 176 -3.17 29.22 -2.44
CA ALA A 176 -3.50 28.44 -3.63
C ALA A 176 -3.63 26.96 -3.27
N PRO A 177 -4.48 26.19 -3.96
CA PRO A 177 -4.56 24.74 -3.76
C PRO A 177 -3.20 24.04 -3.92
N ILE A 178 -2.96 23.02 -3.10
CA ILE A 178 -1.80 22.13 -3.22
C ILE A 178 -2.26 20.93 -4.06
N SER A 179 -1.90 20.90 -5.34
CA SER A 179 -2.48 19.96 -6.33
C SER A 179 -1.48 19.00 -6.95
N SER A 180 -0.17 19.23 -6.82
CA SER A 180 0.85 18.34 -7.38
C SER A 180 1.85 17.83 -6.34
N THR A 181 2.49 16.69 -6.66
CA THR A 181 3.50 16.06 -5.81
C THR A 181 4.76 16.93 -5.66
N THR A 182 5.21 17.57 -6.74
CA THR A 182 6.37 18.48 -6.72
C THR A 182 6.09 19.70 -5.84
N GLN A 183 4.92 20.31 -5.95
CA GLN A 183 4.51 21.44 -5.11
C GLN A 183 4.50 21.07 -3.62
N LEU A 184 3.95 19.91 -3.26
CA LEU A 184 3.98 19.43 -1.87
C LEU A 184 5.44 19.23 -1.40
N ALA A 185 6.28 18.60 -2.22
CA ALA A 185 7.66 18.33 -1.87
C ALA A 185 8.49 19.62 -1.66
N GLU A 186 8.27 20.64 -2.50
CA GLU A 186 8.88 21.96 -2.36
C GLU A 186 8.45 22.66 -1.07
N LEU A 187 7.16 22.68 -0.77
CA LEU A 187 6.65 23.27 0.48
C LEU A 187 7.25 22.60 1.73
N VAL A 188 7.40 21.27 1.70
CA VAL A 188 8.05 20.53 2.79
C VAL A 188 9.55 20.87 2.86
N ALA A 189 10.24 20.96 1.72
CA ALA A 189 11.66 21.33 1.68
C ALA A 189 11.89 22.76 2.23
N GLU A 190 11.06 23.73 1.83
CA GLU A 190 11.05 25.09 2.34
C GLU A 190 10.80 25.12 3.85
N ALA A 191 9.77 24.38 4.31
CA ALA A 191 9.46 24.26 5.72
C ALA A 191 10.67 23.76 6.50
N LYS A 192 11.41 22.77 5.99
CA LYS A 192 12.58 22.21 6.67
C LYS A 192 13.86 23.04 6.49
N GLY A 193 13.80 24.15 5.74
CA GLY A 193 14.98 24.97 5.42
C GLY A 193 16.02 24.19 4.61
N TRP A 194 15.57 23.20 3.83
CA TRP A 194 16.44 22.34 3.06
C TRP A 194 17.06 23.12 1.90
N ARG A 195 18.36 23.36 1.97
CA ARG A 195 19.16 23.84 0.84
C ARG A 195 19.77 22.61 0.18
N SER A 196 19.50 22.40 -1.11
CA SER A 196 20.08 21.31 -1.90
C SER A 196 21.60 21.30 -1.69
N ARG A 197 22.11 20.36 -0.88
CA ARG A 197 23.54 20.21 -0.65
C ARG A 197 24.08 19.34 -1.77
N ARG A 198 24.93 19.93 -2.62
CA ARG A 198 25.82 19.18 -3.51
C ARG A 198 26.68 18.27 -2.62
N GLY A 199 26.46 16.95 -2.69
CA GLY A 199 27.42 15.96 -2.15
C GLY A 199 26.99 15.07 -0.98
N GLY A 200 25.73 14.62 -0.87
CA GLY A 200 25.39 13.56 0.10
C GLY A 200 24.13 12.75 -0.21
N LYS A 201 24.19 11.43 0.02
CA LYS A 201 23.08 10.46 -0.03
C LYS A 201 22.12 10.65 1.16
N LYS A 202 21.49 11.81 1.30
CA LYS A 202 20.43 11.99 2.31
C LYS A 202 19.06 11.78 1.67
N ILE A 203 18.20 11.05 2.39
CA ILE A 203 16.79 10.89 2.06
C ILE A 203 16.16 12.28 1.87
N HIS A 204 15.37 12.43 0.81
CA HIS A 204 14.73 13.70 0.47
C HIS A 204 13.85 14.19 1.64
N PRO A 205 13.85 15.49 1.96
CA PRO A 205 13.12 16.04 3.12
C PRO A 205 11.62 15.72 3.14
N ALA A 206 11.02 15.50 1.97
CA ALA A 206 9.59 15.22 1.80
C ALA A 206 9.19 13.76 2.03
N THR A 207 10.13 12.79 2.03
CA THR A 207 9.82 11.35 2.10
C THR A 207 8.90 10.99 3.27
N LYS A 208 9.22 11.47 4.48
CA LYS A 208 8.43 11.21 5.69
C LYS A 208 7.03 11.84 5.65
N THR A 209 6.91 13.02 5.05
CA THR A 209 5.61 13.69 4.89
C THR A 209 4.74 12.97 3.86
N PHE A 210 5.32 12.51 2.75
CA PHE A 210 4.62 11.69 1.76
C PHE A 210 4.12 10.38 2.36
N GLN A 211 4.96 9.69 3.14
CA GLN A 211 4.57 8.49 3.89
C GLN A 211 3.39 8.77 4.81
N ALA A 212 3.46 9.83 5.63
CA ALA A 212 2.39 10.17 6.56
C ALA A 212 1.05 10.46 5.87
N ILE A 213 1.09 11.23 4.77
CA ILE A 213 -0.11 11.57 4.00
C ILE A 213 -0.68 10.32 3.32
N ARG A 214 0.17 9.48 2.71
CA ARG A 214 -0.24 8.19 2.13
C ARG A 214 -0.96 7.31 3.16
N MET A 215 -0.35 7.15 4.34
CA MET A 215 -0.91 6.36 5.43
C MET A 215 -2.26 6.90 5.91
N ALA A 216 -2.40 8.23 6.01
CA ALA A 216 -3.66 8.87 6.40
C ALA A 216 -4.76 8.70 5.33
N VAL A 217 -4.44 8.94 4.05
CA VAL A 217 -5.38 8.84 2.92
C VAL A 217 -5.91 7.40 2.77
N ASN A 218 -5.05 6.41 2.96
CA ASN A 218 -5.39 5.00 2.79
C ASN A 218 -5.79 4.28 4.08
N ARG A 219 -5.82 5.01 5.21
CA ARG A 219 -6.14 4.46 6.55
C ARG A 219 -5.32 3.20 6.87
N GLU A 220 -4.03 3.24 6.55
CA GLU A 220 -3.21 2.02 6.49
C GLU A 220 -3.08 1.31 7.84
N LEU A 221 -2.98 2.05 8.94
CA LEU A 221 -2.87 1.45 10.28
C LEU A 221 -4.20 0.89 10.76
N GLU A 222 -5.32 1.57 10.46
CA GLU A 222 -6.66 1.09 10.78
C GLU A 222 -6.96 -0.20 10.01
N GLU A 223 -6.64 -0.21 8.72
CA GLU A 223 -6.78 -1.38 7.84
C GLU A 223 -5.89 -2.53 8.29
N LEU A 224 -4.63 -2.27 8.67
CA LEU A 224 -3.73 -3.29 9.19
C LEU A 224 -4.26 -3.90 10.51
N LYS A 225 -4.81 -3.07 11.40
CA LYS A 225 -5.40 -3.58 12.64
C LYS A 225 -6.57 -4.51 12.36
N ILE A 226 -7.42 -4.16 11.40
CA ILE A 226 -8.54 -5.02 10.98
C ILE A 226 -8.00 -6.30 10.34
N SER A 227 -7.01 -6.20 9.44
CA SER A 227 -6.45 -7.34 8.72
C SER A 227 -5.84 -8.38 9.66
N LEU A 228 -5.11 -7.95 10.70
CA LEU A 228 -4.50 -8.85 11.68
C LEU A 228 -5.56 -9.65 12.46
N ASN A 229 -6.65 -9.00 12.87
CA ASN A 229 -7.76 -9.68 13.56
C ASN A 229 -8.49 -10.67 12.62
N THR A 230 -8.72 -10.25 11.38
CA THR A 230 -9.35 -11.11 10.36
C THR A 230 -8.47 -12.31 10.05
N ALA A 231 -7.16 -12.10 9.85
CA ALA A 231 -6.20 -13.17 9.58
C ALA A 231 -6.16 -14.18 10.73
N LEU A 232 -6.07 -13.72 11.98
CA LEU A 232 -6.10 -14.58 13.16
C LEU A 232 -7.37 -15.43 13.25
N SER A 233 -8.52 -14.85 12.90
CA SER A 233 -9.81 -15.57 12.92
C SER A 233 -10.00 -16.50 11.73
N ALA A 234 -9.31 -16.22 10.62
CA ALA A 234 -9.42 -16.98 9.37
C ALA A 234 -8.50 -18.21 9.32
N LEU A 235 -7.44 -18.22 10.12
CA LEU A 235 -6.48 -19.33 10.18
C LEU A 235 -7.12 -20.58 10.82
N ALA A 236 -6.84 -21.74 10.22
CA ALA A 236 -7.09 -23.04 10.81
C ALA A 236 -6.10 -23.30 11.97
N THR A 237 -6.45 -24.22 12.86
CA THR A 237 -5.50 -24.71 13.87
C THR A 237 -4.29 -25.36 13.19
N GLY A 238 -3.09 -24.84 13.47
CA GLY A 238 -1.83 -25.28 12.86
C GLY A 238 -0.64 -24.58 13.49
#